data_AF-A0A2A5IJB4-F1
#
_entry.id   AF-A0A2A5IJB4-F1
#
_cell.length_a   1.000
_cell.length_b   1.000
_cell.length_c   1.000
_cell.angle_alpha   90.00
_cell.angle_beta   90.00
_cell.angle_gamma   90.00
#
_symmetry.space_group_name_H-M   'P 1'
#
loop_
_entity.id
_entity.type
_entity.pdbx_description
1 polymer ?
#
loop_
_entity_poly.entity_id
_entity_poly.type
_entity_poly.pdbx_seq_one_letter_code
_entity_poly.pdbx_strand_id
1 'polypeptide(L)'
;MDGNIDAHHGGVDSSLLTAERMIYKLHRQGILWGSMGDAGLCGSYPMPVWRKSQYRTQMLFPIPSTGGPFGCNPIGRSSVLYETAKEFPIKGEHFGWLIWRKRNCCASAW
;
A
#
# COMPACT_ATOMS: atom_id res chain seq x y z
N MET A 1 -17.17 -3.11 6.35
CA MET A 1 -16.22 -3.27 5.23
C MET A 1 -15.95 -4.73 5.14
N ASP A 2 -16.61 -5.37 4.19
CA ASP A 2 -16.55 -6.81 4.00
C ASP A 2 -15.41 -7.12 3.03
N GLY A 3 -14.82 -8.31 3.14
CA GLY A 3 -13.70 -8.73 2.29
C GLY A 3 -14.08 -9.01 0.84
N ASN A 4 -15.29 -8.64 0.40
CA ASN A 4 -15.81 -8.99 -0.91
C ASN A 4 -15.17 -8.13 -2.02
N ILE A 5 -14.70 -8.79 -3.07
CA ILE A 5 -14.16 -8.17 -4.28
C ILE A 5 -15.14 -8.51 -5.40
N ASP A 6 -15.91 -7.51 -5.84
CA ASP A 6 -17.06 -7.68 -6.74
C ASP A 6 -16.67 -8.21 -8.14
N ALA A 7 -15.46 -7.89 -8.60
CA ALA A 7 -14.90 -8.41 -9.83
C ALA A 7 -13.42 -8.77 -9.63
N HIS A 8 -13.07 -10.04 -9.86
CA HIS A 8 -11.69 -10.51 -9.85
C HIS A 8 -11.07 -10.23 -11.22
N HIS A 9 -10.32 -9.13 -11.35
CA HIS A 9 -9.63 -8.76 -12.59
C HIS A 9 -8.28 -9.47 -12.76
N GLY A 10 -7.55 -9.69 -11.66
CA GLY A 10 -6.29 -10.43 -11.57
C GLY A 10 -5.90 -10.65 -10.11
N GLY A 11 -5.04 -11.63 -9.83
CA GLY A 11 -4.61 -11.95 -8.46
C GLY A 11 -3.78 -10.84 -7.82
N VAL A 12 -2.97 -10.15 -8.64
CA VAL A 12 -2.20 -8.99 -8.19
C VAL A 12 -3.13 -7.81 -7.86
N ASP A 13 -4.13 -7.52 -8.70
CA ASP A 13 -5.04 -6.37 -8.51
C ASP A 13 -5.89 -6.56 -7.27
N SER A 14 -6.48 -7.75 -7.15
CA SER A 14 -7.36 -8.12 -6.04
C SER A 14 -6.62 -8.11 -4.70
N SER A 15 -5.39 -8.62 -4.66
CA SER A 15 -4.56 -8.61 -3.46
C SER A 15 -4.11 -7.20 -3.08
N LEU A 16 -3.76 -6.36 -4.06
CA LEU A 16 -3.42 -4.96 -3.84
C LEU A 16 -4.62 -4.17 -3.29
N LEU A 17 -5.80 -4.32 -3.91
CA LEU A 17 -7.04 -3.68 -3.47
C LEU A 17 -7.40 -4.09 -2.03
N THR A 18 -7.19 -5.36 -1.69
CA THR A 18 -7.42 -5.87 -0.34
C THR A 18 -6.47 -5.20 0.66
N ALA A 19 -5.18 -5.08 0.32
CA ALA A 19 -4.20 -4.39 1.16
C ALA A 19 -4.57 -2.90 1.38
N GLU A 20 -5.00 -2.20 0.32
CA GLU A 20 -5.44 -0.81 0.41
C GLU A 20 -6.67 -0.64 1.32
N ARG A 21 -7.66 -1.53 1.19
CA ARG A 21 -8.86 -1.53 2.05
C ARG A 21 -8.53 -1.84 3.51
N MET A 22 -7.56 -2.72 3.76
CA MET A 22 -7.09 -3.00 5.12
C MET A 22 -6.45 -1.76 5.75
N ILE A 23 -5.62 -1.01 5.02
CA ILE A 23 -5.04 0.24 5.52
C ILE A 23 -6.14 1.24 5.90
N TYR A 24 -7.16 1.40 5.04
CA TYR A 24 -8.30 2.26 5.34
C TYR A 24 -9.05 1.82 6.60
N LYS A 25 -9.33 0.51 6.72
CA LYS A 25 -10.01 -0.06 7.89
C LYS A 25 -9.22 0.20 9.18
N LEU A 26 -7.90 0.02 9.16
CA LEU A 26 -7.04 0.25 10.31
C LEU A 26 -7.00 1.72 10.76
N HIS A 27 -7.12 2.68 9.82
CA HIS A 27 -7.28 4.11 10.16
C HIS A 27 -8.63 4.37 10.82
N ARG A 28 -9.70 3.79 10.28
CA ARG A 28 -11.06 3.91 10.86
C ARG A 28 -11.19 3.25 12.23
N GLN A 29 -10.42 2.21 12.50
CA GLN A 29 -10.32 1.55 13.81
C GLN A 29 -9.38 2.28 14.78
N GLY A 30 -8.69 3.34 14.36
CA GLY A 30 -7.74 4.07 15.21
C GLY A 30 -6.43 3.33 15.50
N ILE A 31 -6.16 2.22 14.81
CA ILE A 31 -4.90 1.46 14.95
C ILE A 31 -3.78 2.17 14.19
N LEU A 32 -4.08 2.65 12.97
CA LEU A 32 -3.15 3.46 12.20
C LEU A 32 -3.40 4.95 12.42
N TRP A 33 -2.32 5.66 12.65
CA TRP A 33 -2.31 7.09 12.91
C TRP A 33 -1.74 7.85 11.70
N GLY A 34 -2.07 9.13 11.58
CA GLY A 34 -1.46 10.03 10.60
C GLY A 34 -0.03 10.38 10.99
N SER A 35 0.88 10.46 10.00
CA SER A 35 2.28 10.85 10.20
C SER A 35 2.83 11.78 9.10
N MET A 36 1.94 12.40 8.33
CA MET A 36 2.26 13.26 7.20
C MET A 36 1.72 14.68 7.43
N GLY A 37 2.40 15.68 6.86
CA GLY A 37 2.05 17.10 6.98
C GLY A 37 2.64 17.75 8.24
N ASP A 38 2.28 19.00 8.49
CA ASP A 38 2.82 19.79 9.61
C ASP A 38 2.40 19.22 10.96
N ALA A 39 1.15 18.74 11.07
CA ALA A 39 0.66 18.02 12.24
C ALA A 39 1.42 16.70 12.52
N GLY A 40 2.07 16.13 11.51
CA GLY A 40 2.88 14.92 11.63
C GLY A 40 4.31 15.14 12.12
N LEU A 41 4.80 16.41 12.11
CA LEU A 41 6.19 16.75 12.41
C LEU A 41 6.57 16.47 13.87
N CYS A 42 5.67 16.78 14.80
CA CYS A 42 5.88 16.66 16.24
C CYS A 42 5.32 15.35 16.83
N GLY A 43 4.65 14.52 16.02
CA GLY A 43 4.04 13.29 16.52
C GLY A 43 3.04 12.69 15.56
N SER A 44 2.60 11.46 15.86
CA SER A 44 1.48 10.86 15.15
C SER A 44 0.16 11.44 15.67
N TYR A 45 -0.80 11.69 14.78
CA TYR A 45 -2.11 12.23 15.13
C TYR A 45 -3.23 11.28 14.68
N PRO A 46 -4.41 11.27 15.35
CA PRO A 46 -5.53 10.45 14.92
C PRO A 46 -5.99 10.89 13.53
N MET A 47 -6.03 9.95 12.57
CA MET A 47 -6.44 10.21 11.19
C MET A 47 -7.50 9.18 10.77
N PRO A 48 -8.80 9.40 11.03
CA PRO A 48 -9.85 8.45 10.65
C PRO A 48 -10.09 8.42 9.13
N VAL A 49 -9.79 9.51 8.42
CA VAL A 49 -9.79 9.58 6.96
C VAL A 49 -8.35 9.52 6.49
N TRP A 50 -7.92 8.35 6.06
CA TRP A 50 -6.56 8.14 5.56
C TRP A 50 -6.23 9.03 4.35
N ARG A 51 -4.95 9.36 4.18
CA ARG A 51 -4.43 10.00 2.97
C ARG A 51 -3.64 8.98 2.15
N LYS A 52 -4.11 8.67 0.93
CA LYS A 52 -3.46 7.71 0.03
C LYS A 52 -1.99 8.05 -0.25
N SER A 53 -1.66 9.34 -0.37
CA SER A 53 -0.29 9.84 -0.61
C SER A 53 0.71 9.53 0.51
N GLN A 54 0.24 9.14 1.70
CA GLN A 54 1.09 8.72 2.80
C GLN A 54 1.69 7.32 2.56
N TYR A 55 1.14 6.55 1.62
CA TYR A 55 1.50 5.16 1.42
C TYR A 55 1.98 4.87 0.01
N ARG A 56 2.95 3.96 -0.11
CA ARG A 56 3.36 3.35 -1.38
C ARG A 56 3.44 1.84 -1.20
N THR A 57 3.17 1.09 -2.25
CA THR A 57 3.23 -0.37 -2.25
C THR A 57 4.38 -0.86 -3.12
N GLN A 58 4.99 -1.95 -2.70
CA GLN A 58 6.05 -2.64 -3.40
C GLN A 58 5.78 -4.14 -3.31
N MET A 59 5.79 -4.86 -4.41
CA MET A 59 5.62 -6.31 -4.40
C MET A 59 6.95 -6.98 -4.08
N LEU A 60 6.88 -7.98 -3.20
CA LEU A 60 7.98 -8.84 -2.78
C LEU A 60 7.86 -10.26 -3.32
N PHE A 61 6.63 -10.74 -3.53
CA PHE A 61 6.35 -12.10 -4.00
C PHE A 61 5.13 -12.05 -4.96
N PRO A 62 5.12 -12.83 -6.06
CA PRO A 62 6.07 -13.89 -6.42
C PRO A 62 7.32 -13.40 -7.16
N ILE A 63 7.24 -12.30 -7.92
CA ILE A 63 8.40 -11.66 -8.54
C ILE A 63 8.55 -10.26 -7.92
N PRO A 64 9.63 -9.99 -7.17
CA PRO A 64 9.78 -8.74 -6.47
C PRO A 64 10.00 -7.58 -7.45
N SER A 65 9.29 -6.49 -7.23
CA SER A 65 9.43 -5.25 -8.00
C SER A 65 10.35 -4.31 -7.24
N THR A 66 11.66 -4.46 -7.40
CA THR A 66 12.66 -3.71 -6.60
C THR A 66 13.15 -2.41 -7.25
N GLY A 67 13.00 -2.27 -8.56
CA GLY A 67 13.57 -1.15 -9.31
C GLY A 67 12.68 -0.59 -10.40
N GLY A 68 13.12 0.53 -10.97
CA GLY A 68 12.46 1.19 -12.10
C GLY A 68 11.14 1.88 -11.73
N PRO A 69 10.32 2.23 -12.75
CA PRO A 69 9.07 2.97 -12.56
C PRO A 69 8.01 2.20 -11.75
N PHE A 70 8.22 0.89 -11.56
CA PHE A 70 7.34 -0.04 -10.87
C PHE A 70 7.86 -0.48 -9.50
N GLY A 71 9.01 0.05 -9.04
CA GLY A 71 9.60 -0.36 -7.77
C GLY A 71 8.80 0.09 -6.55
N CYS A 72 8.11 1.22 -6.66
CA CYS A 72 7.29 1.80 -5.59
C CYS A 72 6.05 2.47 -6.20
N ASN A 73 4.92 1.78 -6.14
CA ASN A 73 3.68 2.28 -6.72
C ASN A 73 2.91 3.14 -5.70
N PRO A 74 2.36 4.30 -6.11
CA PRO A 74 1.39 4.99 -5.27
C PRO A 74 0.07 4.22 -5.24
N ILE A 75 -0.61 4.29 -4.10
CA ILE A 75 -1.95 3.72 -3.92
C ILE A 75 -2.95 4.33 -4.92
N GLY A 76 -3.74 3.48 -5.57
CA GLY A 76 -4.72 3.88 -6.59
C GLY A 76 -4.17 4.09 -8.00
N ARG A 77 -2.92 3.70 -8.30
CA ARG A 77 -2.40 3.64 -9.67
C ARG A 77 -2.92 2.39 -10.38
N SER A 78 -3.15 2.48 -11.69
CA SER A 78 -3.50 1.33 -12.52
C SER A 78 -2.45 0.23 -12.42
N SER A 79 -2.88 -1.00 -12.10
CA SER A 79 -2.01 -2.15 -11.95
C SER A 79 -1.67 -2.84 -13.28
N VAL A 80 -2.43 -2.66 -14.35
CA VAL A 80 -2.26 -3.33 -15.66
C VAL A 80 -0.81 -3.56 -16.10
N LEU A 81 0.02 -2.51 -16.16
CA LEU A 81 1.43 -2.64 -16.56
C LEU A 81 2.28 -3.38 -15.53
N TYR A 82 1.95 -3.19 -14.26
CA TYR A 82 2.65 -3.73 -13.11
C TYR A 82 2.44 -5.24 -12.91
N GLU A 83 1.29 -5.77 -13.30
CA GLU A 83 0.88 -7.17 -13.11
C GLU A 83 1.45 -8.12 -14.15
N THR A 84 1.90 -7.56 -15.28
CA THR A 84 2.40 -8.32 -16.41
C THR A 84 3.46 -9.35 -15.97
N ALA A 85 3.19 -10.62 -16.25
CA ALA A 85 4.05 -11.77 -15.92
C ALA A 85 4.36 -11.98 -14.43
N LYS A 86 3.64 -11.32 -13.51
CA LYS A 86 3.80 -11.48 -12.06
C LYS A 86 2.82 -12.45 -11.44
N GLU A 87 1.85 -12.94 -12.21
CA GLU A 87 0.93 -14.01 -11.82
C GLU A 87 1.19 -15.22 -12.72
N PHE A 88 1.45 -16.38 -12.12
CA PHE A 88 1.72 -17.63 -12.85
C PHE A 88 1.32 -18.85 -12.01
N PRO A 89 0.91 -19.96 -12.65
CA PRO A 89 0.34 -21.10 -11.94
C PRO A 89 1.38 -21.83 -11.06
N ILE A 90 0.89 -22.60 -10.07
CA ILE A 90 1.66 -23.50 -9.18
C ILE A 90 2.48 -22.80 -8.09
N LYS A 91 3.19 -21.71 -8.41
CA LYS A 91 4.05 -20.98 -7.45
C LYS A 91 3.77 -19.48 -7.35
N GLY A 92 3.03 -18.90 -8.29
CA GLY A 92 2.79 -17.46 -8.39
C GLY A 92 1.39 -17.00 -7.98
N GLU A 93 0.67 -17.81 -7.19
CA GLU A 93 -0.72 -17.54 -6.78
C GLU A 93 -0.82 -16.78 -5.43
N HIS A 94 0.30 -16.67 -4.71
CA HIS A 94 0.38 -15.84 -3.50
C HIS A 94 1.02 -14.50 -3.82
N PHE A 95 0.59 -13.45 -3.13
CA PHE A 95 1.08 -12.10 -3.35
C PHE A 95 1.57 -11.48 -2.04
N GLY A 96 2.84 -11.07 -2.04
CA GLY A 96 3.47 -10.42 -0.90
C GLY A 96 3.69 -8.94 -1.19
N TRP A 97 3.19 -8.07 -0.31
CA TRP A 97 3.30 -6.62 -0.46
C TRP A 97 4.04 -5.98 0.72
N LEU A 98 5.04 -5.17 0.41
CA LEU A 98 5.66 -4.23 1.32
C LEU A 98 4.95 -2.89 1.21
N ILE A 99 4.51 -2.36 2.35
CA ILE A 99 3.82 -1.07 2.44
C ILE A 99 4.79 -0.05 3.04
N TRP A 100 5.18 0.92 2.24
CA TRP A 100 5.96 2.07 2.67
C TRP A 100 5.04 3.14 3.23
N ARG A 101 5.36 3.65 4.42
CA ARG A 101 4.63 4.74 5.07
C ARG A 101 5.50 5.97 5.18
N LYS A 102 5.04 7.08 4.60
CA LYS A 102 5.65 8.40 4.73
C LYS A 102 5.55 8.91 6.17
N ARG A 103 6.67 9.31 6.73
CA ARG A 103 6.76 10.04 7.99
C ARG A 103 7.46 11.37 7.73
N ASN A 104 6.79 12.46 8.05
CA ASN A 104 7.42 13.77 8.12
C ASN A 104 7.95 13.93 9.54
N CYS A 105 9.25 14.05 9.69
CA CYS A 105 9.86 14.34 10.98
C CYS A 105 10.59 15.67 10.87
N CYS A 106 10.57 16.50 11.93
CA CYS A 106 11.61 17.49 12.10
C CYS A 106 12.91 16.72 12.32
N ALA A 107 13.74 16.62 11.29
CA ALA A 107 15.13 16.26 11.53
C ALA A 107 15.72 17.40 12.37
N SER A 108 15.92 17.18 13.68
CA SER A 108 17.12 17.73 14.27
C SER A 108 18.25 17.07 13.48
N ALA A 109 18.76 17.78 12.47
CA ALA A 109 20.07 17.49 11.92
C ALA A 109 21.02 17.54 13.11
N TRP A 110 21.51 16.38 13.52
CA TRP A 110 22.79 16.31 14.20
C TRP A 110 23.87 16.41 13.13
#